data_AF-A0A7S2PK64-F1
#
_entry.id   AF-A0A7S2PK64-F1
#
_cell.length_a   1.000
_cell.length_b   1.000
_cell.length_c   1.000
_cell.angle_alpha   90.00
_cell.angle_beta   90.00
_cell.angle_gamma   90.00
#
_symmetry.space_group_name_H-M   'P 1'
#
loop_
_entity.id
_entity.type
_entity.pdbx_description
1 polymer ?
#
loop_
_entity_poly.entity_id
_entity_poly.type
_entity_poly.pdbx_seq_one_letter_code
_entity_poly.pdbx_strand_id
1 'polypeptide(L)'
;MAASFRTNCSLSRVADINGVVCPVLQEDARRFFVAATSRRPSALSHRDLHLSLEGLVHMAESLHLSDYSEEVLRRVYECIPKDERGCVGLPEFRKALAAGGASATLRNLIHKHALGTDFGFEVPADYDFSKSTNANYKAATSDTFFGEFKELRKSRDYNYHVNYVEERQGWQDAAIKLAIGRTARQAAPWLVYTCGPMGVGKGFALNWMSKKGIFPLENIVHVDPDAFKLMMPEWSQYVAQASEEAGTLCHMESCFMMEIAQEAAMGLRQNIWVDGSLRNADFYASQFQDIRQRQPHYRIAIFYVAATEQTIRERIERRAAATGRSVPENLIRASLQAMDHSLNELTPLCDFVARINNEGCAPILKAFETINTSGSWEVVSSRFARVAPLSHEFPNALAPFALVAVPEGVSLEFRPIAGDPHYAEVDFAWQAWAQGANSASVRDKFRQVFPGSVKMGVTSPAPVTLPQYERQLAGISAEASSFNWIYPRCGMTSQRELEARGWSREEANHPIVHLLLRGGFRYMDAKGRTVQISAVANADGQGFLQFGPRRELPDGVSAGFCSERWHPPPRRYKEADAYAWLAPGEVVGDASVGGEFGAFAFRLPSGLVAFSVMV
;
A
#
# COMPACT_ATOMS: atom_id res chain seq x y z
N MET A 1 -55.53 -5.50 5.48
CA MET A 1 -54.93 -4.24 4.98
C MET A 1 -53.71 -3.88 5.83
N ALA A 2 -52.61 -4.60 5.61
CA ALA A 2 -51.28 -4.25 6.13
C ALA A 2 -50.30 -4.54 4.99
N ALA A 3 -49.64 -3.50 4.48
CA ALA A 3 -48.76 -3.57 3.33
C ALA A 3 -47.43 -4.20 3.74
N SER A 4 -47.25 -5.48 3.41
CA SER A 4 -45.96 -6.17 3.38
C SER A 4 -45.25 -5.81 2.07
N PHE A 5 -44.60 -4.65 2.04
CA PHE A 5 -43.55 -4.33 1.07
C PHE A 5 -42.24 -4.16 1.84
N ARG A 6 -41.56 -5.27 2.16
CA ARG A 6 -40.11 -5.27 2.34
C ARG A 6 -39.52 -6.16 1.28
N THR A 7 -38.79 -5.51 0.39
CA THR A 7 -38.09 -6.06 -0.76
C THR A 7 -37.11 -7.15 -0.35
N ASN A 8 -37.13 -8.27 -1.08
CA ASN A 8 -36.05 -9.25 -1.17
C ASN A 8 -34.72 -8.56 -1.52
N CYS A 9 -33.98 -8.12 -0.51
CA CYS A 9 -32.57 -7.76 -0.66
C CYS A 9 -31.77 -9.03 -0.35
N SER A 10 -31.55 -9.87 -1.36
CA SER A 10 -30.78 -11.10 -1.19
C SER A 10 -29.33 -10.74 -0.80
N LEU A 11 -28.80 -11.39 0.24
CA LEU A 11 -27.41 -11.32 0.69
C LEU A 11 -26.37 -11.65 -0.42
N SER A 12 -26.83 -12.10 -1.60
CA SER A 12 -26.02 -12.36 -2.80
C SER A 12 -25.43 -11.11 -3.49
N ARG A 13 -25.55 -9.91 -2.91
CA ARG A 13 -25.10 -8.64 -3.51
C ARG A 13 -23.72 -8.16 -3.02
N VAL A 14 -23.04 -8.91 -2.16
CA VAL A 14 -21.75 -8.51 -1.59
C VAL A 14 -20.62 -9.35 -2.19
N ALA A 15 -19.80 -8.73 -3.04
CA ALA A 15 -18.47 -9.11 -3.55
C ALA A 15 -18.20 -10.58 -3.94
N ASP A 16 -17.60 -10.75 -5.13
CA ASP A 16 -16.87 -11.96 -5.51
C ASP A 16 -15.42 -11.85 -4.99
N ILE A 17 -14.87 -12.91 -4.38
CA ILE A 17 -13.52 -12.99 -3.80
C ILE A 17 -12.43 -12.72 -4.86
N ASN A 18 -12.78 -12.74 -6.14
CA ASN A 18 -11.85 -12.49 -7.25
C ASN A 18 -11.29 -11.05 -7.34
N GLY A 19 -11.38 -10.23 -6.29
CA GLY A 19 -10.75 -8.91 -6.22
C GLY A 19 -11.46 -7.83 -7.05
N VAL A 20 -12.61 -8.15 -7.65
CA VAL A 20 -13.49 -7.16 -8.29
C VAL A 20 -14.45 -6.66 -7.23
N VAL A 21 -14.08 -5.54 -6.58
CA VAL A 21 -14.97 -4.83 -5.65
C VAL A 21 -16.31 -4.60 -6.36
N CYS A 22 -17.38 -5.19 -5.82
CA CYS A 22 -18.71 -5.16 -6.42
C CYS A 22 -19.07 -3.71 -6.80
N PRO A 23 -19.49 -3.45 -8.06
CA PRO A 23 -19.85 -2.10 -8.46
C PRO A 23 -20.97 -1.61 -7.54
N VAL A 24 -20.72 -0.49 -6.86
CA VAL A 24 -21.75 0.17 -6.05
C VAL A 24 -22.88 0.57 -6.98
N LEU A 25 -24.11 0.16 -6.64
CA LEU A 25 -25.27 0.56 -7.41
C LEU A 25 -25.37 2.09 -7.40
N GLN A 26 -25.61 2.70 -8.56
CA GLN A 26 -25.67 4.15 -8.69
C GLN A 26 -26.70 4.79 -7.75
N GLU A 27 -27.74 4.02 -7.40
CA GLU A 27 -28.78 4.42 -6.46
C GLU A 27 -28.30 4.42 -5.01
N ASP A 28 -27.52 3.42 -4.58
CA ASP A 28 -26.97 3.37 -3.22
C ASP A 28 -25.97 4.52 -3.00
N ALA A 29 -25.11 4.78 -4.00
CA ALA A 29 -24.21 5.93 -3.98
C ALA A 29 -24.98 7.26 -3.88
N ARG A 30 -26.12 7.37 -4.58
CA ARG A 30 -26.96 8.57 -4.52
C ARG A 30 -27.61 8.73 -3.15
N ARG A 31 -28.18 7.66 -2.59
CA ARG A 31 -28.80 7.67 -1.26
C ARG A 31 -27.82 8.04 -0.16
N PHE A 32 -26.64 7.41 -0.18
CA PHE A 32 -25.54 7.75 0.73
C PHE A 32 -25.14 9.22 0.57
N PHE A 33 -24.91 9.69 -0.65
CA PHE A 33 -24.52 11.08 -0.90
C PHE A 33 -25.54 12.07 -0.31
N VAL A 34 -26.83 11.83 -0.53
CA VAL A 34 -27.90 12.68 0.02
C VAL A 34 -27.91 12.64 1.55
N ALA A 35 -27.78 11.46 2.16
CA ALA A 35 -27.71 11.31 3.62
C ALA A 35 -26.48 12.03 4.21
N ALA A 36 -25.35 12.00 3.50
CA ALA A 36 -24.10 12.63 3.91
C ALA A 36 -24.08 14.16 3.73
N THR A 37 -25.05 14.75 3.04
CA THR A 37 -25.12 16.21 2.92
C THR A 37 -25.85 16.83 4.11
N SER A 38 -25.15 17.61 4.93
CA SER A 38 -25.53 18.08 6.27
C SER A 38 -26.76 19.02 6.36
N ARG A 39 -27.56 19.16 5.31
CA ARG A 39 -28.74 20.04 5.31
C ARG A 39 -30.02 19.23 5.27
N ARG A 40 -30.89 19.45 6.26
CA ARG A 40 -32.31 19.05 6.16
C ARG A 40 -32.85 19.60 4.84
N PRO A 41 -33.50 18.78 4.01
CA PRO A 41 -34.03 19.20 2.72
C PRO A 41 -35.23 20.14 2.92
N SER A 42 -34.98 21.38 3.36
CA SER A 42 -35.95 22.46 3.25
C SER A 42 -35.73 23.14 1.90
N ALA A 43 -36.48 22.69 0.89
CA ALA A 43 -36.73 23.36 -0.40
C ALA A 43 -35.53 23.68 -1.33
N LEU A 44 -34.32 23.17 -1.08
CA LEU A 44 -33.20 23.32 -2.02
C LEU A 44 -33.28 22.28 -3.15
N SER A 45 -32.99 22.71 -4.38
CA SER A 45 -32.92 21.82 -5.52
C SER A 45 -31.79 20.80 -5.32
N HIS A 46 -31.92 19.58 -5.85
CA HIS A 46 -30.86 18.56 -5.82
C HIS A 46 -29.52 19.05 -6.41
N ARG A 47 -29.50 20.16 -7.15
CA ARG A 47 -28.29 20.72 -7.76
C ARG A 47 -27.38 21.45 -6.76
N ASP A 48 -27.87 21.73 -5.55
CA ASP A 48 -27.15 22.52 -4.54
C ASP A 48 -26.65 21.66 -3.36
N LEU A 49 -26.74 20.33 -3.48
CA LEU A 49 -26.22 19.40 -2.47
C LEU A 49 -24.72 19.20 -2.68
N HIS A 50 -23.96 19.47 -1.62
CA HIS A 50 -22.51 19.29 -1.59
C HIS A 50 -22.12 18.41 -0.40
N LEU A 51 -21.27 17.42 -0.67
CA LEU A 51 -20.65 16.62 0.39
C LEU A 51 -19.59 17.47 1.09
N SER A 52 -19.67 17.53 2.43
CA SER A 52 -18.65 18.13 3.28
C SER A 52 -17.90 17.06 4.07
N LEU A 53 -16.77 17.44 4.66
CA LEU A 53 -16.03 16.56 5.57
C LEU A 53 -16.89 16.20 6.79
N GLU A 54 -17.58 17.17 7.37
CA GLU A 54 -18.45 16.99 8.54
C GLU A 54 -19.60 16.02 8.23
N GLY A 55 -20.17 16.12 7.03
CA GLY A 55 -21.16 15.18 6.53
C GLY A 55 -20.63 13.75 6.44
N LEU A 56 -19.40 13.58 5.93
CA LEU A 56 -18.76 12.27 5.85
C LEU A 56 -18.43 11.69 7.23
N VAL A 57 -17.96 12.52 8.16
CA VAL A 57 -17.68 12.15 9.56
C VAL A 57 -18.96 11.72 10.26
N HIS A 58 -20.03 12.50 10.14
CA HIS A 58 -21.34 12.16 10.70
C HIS A 58 -21.89 10.83 10.15
N MET A 59 -21.68 10.57 8.86
CA MET A 59 -22.04 9.27 8.29
C MET A 59 -21.23 8.13 8.88
N ALA A 60 -19.91 8.26 9.02
CA ALA A 60 -19.09 7.22 9.63
C ALA A 60 -19.49 6.95 11.09
N GLU A 61 -19.79 8.00 11.86
CA GLU A 61 -20.26 7.90 13.25
C GLU A 61 -21.63 7.22 13.35
N SER A 62 -22.60 7.63 12.53
CA SER A 62 -23.95 7.04 12.53
C SER A 62 -23.97 5.58 12.07
N LEU A 63 -22.97 5.18 11.27
CA LEU A 63 -22.76 3.80 10.86
C LEU A 63 -21.87 3.02 11.84
N HIS A 64 -21.50 3.58 13.00
CA HIS A 64 -20.64 2.94 13.99
C HIS A 64 -19.31 2.42 13.40
N LEU A 65 -18.65 3.23 12.58
CA LEU A 65 -17.33 2.92 12.02
C LEU A 65 -16.23 3.63 12.81
N SER A 66 -15.80 3.01 13.92
CA SER A 66 -14.86 3.58 14.88
C SER A 66 -13.42 3.73 14.36
N ASP A 67 -13.10 3.11 13.23
CA ASP A 67 -11.77 3.11 12.63
C ASP A 67 -11.57 4.23 11.58
N TYR A 68 -12.64 4.87 11.13
CA TYR A 68 -12.55 6.08 10.31
C TYR A 68 -12.44 7.32 11.20
N SER A 69 -11.23 7.60 11.68
CA SER A 69 -10.97 8.88 12.35
C SER A 69 -11.25 10.06 11.41
N GLU A 70 -11.57 11.22 11.98
CA GLU A 70 -11.80 12.46 11.21
C GLU A 70 -10.64 12.74 10.23
N GLU A 71 -9.39 12.48 10.63
CA GLU A 71 -8.25 12.69 9.73
C GLU A 71 -8.23 11.72 8.56
N VAL A 72 -8.55 10.44 8.79
CA VAL A 72 -8.64 9.46 7.71
C VAL A 72 -9.72 9.92 6.72
N LEU A 73 -10.87 10.35 7.22
CA LEU A 73 -11.95 10.88 6.39
C LEU A 73 -11.59 12.20 5.70
N ARG A 74 -10.77 13.05 6.33
CA ARG A 74 -10.22 14.27 5.74
C ARG A 74 -9.35 13.94 4.53
N ARG A 75 -8.40 13.00 4.65
CA ARG A 75 -7.56 12.56 3.53
C ARG A 75 -8.39 11.93 2.41
N VAL A 76 -9.38 11.11 2.76
CA VAL A 76 -10.34 10.54 1.79
C VAL A 76 -11.09 11.65 1.08
N TYR A 77 -11.60 12.65 1.81
CA TYR A 77 -12.35 13.79 1.28
C TYR A 77 -11.50 14.67 0.37
N GLU A 78 -10.25 14.95 0.74
CA GLU A 78 -9.27 15.70 -0.07
C GLU A 78 -8.92 15.00 -1.38
N CYS A 79 -9.03 13.66 -1.43
CA CYS A 79 -8.84 12.88 -2.65
C CYS A 79 -10.06 12.88 -3.60
N ILE A 80 -11.20 13.42 -3.18
CA ILE A 80 -12.40 13.50 -4.03
C ILE A 80 -12.24 14.70 -4.98
N PRO A 81 -12.45 14.52 -6.31
CA PRO A 81 -12.45 15.64 -7.25
C PRO A 81 -13.40 16.75 -6.80
N LYS A 82 -13.07 17.99 -7.16
CA LYS A 82 -13.83 19.18 -6.76
C LYS A 82 -14.32 19.90 -8.02
N ASP A 83 -15.51 20.48 -7.97
CA ASP A 83 -16.02 21.33 -9.05
C ASP A 83 -15.27 22.68 -9.09
N GLU A 84 -15.61 23.54 -10.04
CA GLU A 84 -14.99 24.87 -10.21
C GLU A 84 -15.15 25.78 -8.98
N ARG A 85 -16.07 25.46 -8.07
CA ARG A 85 -16.31 26.21 -6.82
C ARG A 85 -15.57 25.59 -5.63
N GLY A 86 -14.82 24.51 -5.83
CA GLY A 86 -14.18 23.77 -4.75
C GLY A 86 -15.14 22.88 -3.96
N CYS A 87 -16.32 22.56 -4.50
CA CYS A 87 -17.34 21.74 -3.86
C CYS A 87 -17.30 20.29 -4.38
N VAL A 88 -17.80 19.34 -3.57
CA VAL A 88 -17.97 17.94 -3.98
C VAL A 88 -19.45 17.71 -4.30
N GLY A 89 -19.80 17.76 -5.58
CA GLY A 89 -21.12 17.37 -6.08
C GLY A 89 -21.26 15.85 -6.27
N LEU A 90 -22.48 15.40 -6.58
CA LEU A 90 -22.74 13.99 -6.91
C LEU A 90 -21.92 13.49 -8.12
N PRO A 91 -21.70 14.29 -9.20
CA PRO A 91 -20.84 13.87 -10.30
C PRO A 91 -19.39 13.62 -9.86
N GLU A 92 -18.82 14.52 -9.06
CA GLU A 92 -17.45 14.41 -8.52
C GLU A 92 -17.32 13.21 -7.58
N PHE A 93 -18.31 13.01 -6.71
CA PHE A 93 -18.38 11.85 -5.82
C PHE A 93 -18.40 10.54 -6.62
N ARG A 94 -19.20 10.47 -7.69
CA ARG A 94 -19.24 9.29 -8.58
C ARG A 94 -17.92 9.05 -9.30
N LYS A 95 -17.21 10.11 -9.72
CA LYS A 95 -15.86 9.99 -10.28
C LYS A 95 -14.89 9.36 -9.27
N ALA A 96 -14.92 9.80 -8.01
CA ALA A 96 -14.11 9.22 -6.94
C ALA A 96 -14.45 7.74 -6.64
N LEU A 97 -15.71 7.34 -6.82
CA LEU A 97 -16.09 5.92 -6.70
C LEU A 97 -15.55 5.07 -7.85
N ALA A 98 -15.49 5.61 -9.07
CA ALA A 98 -14.99 4.89 -10.23
C ALA A 98 -13.46 4.75 -10.20
N ALA A 99 -12.74 5.78 -9.75
CA ALA A 99 -11.29 5.80 -9.70
C ALA A 99 -10.76 6.73 -8.60
N GLY A 100 -9.61 6.40 -8.02
CA GLY A 100 -8.89 7.25 -7.06
C GLY A 100 -8.62 6.59 -5.71
N GLY A 101 -7.72 7.21 -4.93
CA GLY A 101 -7.28 6.70 -3.63
C GLY A 101 -8.40 6.62 -2.58
N ALA A 102 -9.48 7.39 -2.73
CA ALA A 102 -10.65 7.39 -1.83
C ALA A 102 -11.65 6.27 -2.11
N SER A 103 -11.57 5.62 -3.27
CA SER A 103 -12.66 4.80 -3.82
C SER A 103 -13.07 3.66 -2.88
N ALA A 104 -12.12 2.91 -2.31
CA ALA A 104 -12.43 1.77 -1.47
C ALA A 104 -13.16 2.18 -0.17
N THR A 105 -12.66 3.20 0.52
CA THR A 105 -13.30 3.74 1.73
C THR A 105 -14.73 4.24 1.46
N LEU A 106 -14.92 5.01 0.37
CA LEU A 106 -16.25 5.51 0.02
C LEU A 106 -17.22 4.39 -0.32
N ARG A 107 -16.77 3.35 -1.05
CA ARG A 107 -17.61 2.18 -1.36
C ARG A 107 -18.02 1.44 -0.08
N ASN A 108 -17.11 1.29 0.89
CA ASN A 108 -17.43 0.65 2.17
C ASN A 108 -18.47 1.43 2.97
N LEU A 109 -18.34 2.76 3.02
CA LEU A 109 -19.33 3.63 3.66
C LEU A 109 -20.71 3.50 3.00
N ILE A 110 -20.77 3.51 1.66
CA ILE A 110 -22.02 3.34 0.91
C ILE A 110 -22.62 1.97 1.16
N HIS A 111 -21.78 0.93 1.17
CA HIS A 111 -22.23 -0.44 1.35
C HIS A 111 -22.85 -0.64 2.74
N LYS A 112 -22.18 -0.16 3.80
CA LYS A 112 -22.70 -0.21 5.17
C LYS A 112 -23.99 0.59 5.30
N HIS A 113 -24.06 1.77 4.68
CA HIS A 113 -25.29 2.55 4.65
C HIS A 113 -26.45 1.85 3.93
N ALA A 114 -26.18 1.17 2.81
CA ALA A 114 -27.20 0.46 2.05
C ALA A 114 -27.74 -0.78 2.78
N LEU A 115 -26.90 -1.48 3.52
CA LEU A 115 -27.27 -2.68 4.28
C LEU A 115 -27.85 -2.40 5.67
N GLY A 116 -27.68 -1.17 6.17
CA GLY A 116 -28.00 -0.81 7.55
C GLY A 116 -26.93 -1.29 8.53
N THR A 117 -27.14 -1.01 9.82
CA THR A 117 -26.19 -1.36 10.89
C THR A 117 -26.04 -2.86 11.11
N ASP A 118 -27.11 -3.62 10.87
CA ASP A 118 -27.20 -5.05 11.26
C ASP A 118 -27.17 -6.00 10.06
N PHE A 119 -26.90 -5.50 8.85
CA PHE A 119 -26.88 -6.28 7.61
C PHE A 119 -28.20 -7.04 7.33
N GLY A 120 -29.32 -6.56 7.88
CA GLY A 120 -30.63 -7.20 7.79
C GLY A 120 -30.84 -8.39 8.73
N PHE A 121 -29.92 -8.64 9.66
CA PHE A 121 -30.07 -9.66 10.69
C PHE A 121 -30.96 -9.15 11.83
N GLU A 122 -31.95 -9.94 12.24
CA GLU A 122 -32.83 -9.62 13.36
C GLU A 122 -32.47 -10.53 14.56
N VAL A 123 -32.22 -9.92 15.73
CA VAL A 123 -31.99 -10.69 16.96
C VAL A 123 -33.25 -11.49 17.28
N PRO A 124 -33.18 -12.82 17.45
CA PRO A 124 -34.35 -13.65 17.76
C PRO A 124 -35.11 -13.14 18.99
N ALA A 125 -36.44 -13.24 18.97
CA ALA A 125 -37.27 -12.77 20.09
C ALA A 125 -37.02 -13.54 21.40
N ASP A 126 -36.49 -14.76 21.31
CA ASP A 126 -36.12 -15.65 22.40
C ASP A 126 -34.62 -15.60 22.75
N TYR A 127 -33.88 -14.58 22.26
CA TYR A 127 -32.46 -14.40 22.56
C TYR A 127 -32.19 -14.21 24.06
N ASP A 128 -31.29 -15.02 24.61
CA ASP A 128 -30.95 -15.02 26.03
C ASP A 128 -29.69 -14.16 26.29
N PHE A 129 -29.90 -12.94 26.76
CA PHE A 129 -28.83 -11.98 27.08
C PHE A 129 -27.97 -12.37 28.30
N SER A 130 -28.28 -13.47 29.00
CA SER A 130 -27.39 -14.03 30.03
C SER A 130 -26.34 -15.00 29.47
N LYS A 131 -26.48 -15.41 28.21
CA LYS A 131 -25.58 -16.34 27.53
C LYS A 131 -24.67 -15.61 26.56
N SER A 132 -23.55 -16.23 26.17
CA SER A 132 -22.68 -15.70 25.13
C SER A 132 -23.32 -15.80 23.75
N THR A 133 -22.85 -15.01 22.78
CA THR A 133 -23.36 -15.06 21.40
C THR A 133 -23.18 -16.45 20.80
N ASN A 134 -22.04 -17.08 21.07
CA ASN A 134 -21.75 -18.46 20.68
C ASN A 134 -22.68 -19.48 21.31
N ALA A 135 -23.16 -19.28 22.55
CA ALA A 135 -24.12 -20.18 23.17
C ALA A 135 -25.52 -20.01 22.56
N ASN A 136 -25.94 -18.77 22.28
CA ASN A 136 -27.21 -18.48 21.63
C ASN A 136 -27.28 -18.98 20.18
N TYR A 137 -26.20 -18.81 19.41
CA TYR A 137 -26.17 -19.11 17.98
C TYR A 137 -25.48 -20.42 17.61
N LYS A 138 -25.21 -21.30 18.60
CA LYS A 138 -24.57 -22.60 18.35
C LYS A 138 -25.43 -23.47 17.45
N ALA A 139 -24.87 -23.97 16.36
CA ALA A 139 -25.53 -24.96 15.52
C ALA A 139 -25.64 -26.31 16.26
N ALA A 140 -26.75 -27.02 16.03
CA ALA A 140 -26.94 -28.37 16.59
C ALA A 140 -25.93 -29.39 16.05
N THR A 141 -25.42 -29.18 14.83
CA THR A 141 -24.39 -30.02 14.20
C THR A 141 -23.15 -29.18 13.86
N SER A 142 -21.97 -29.71 14.17
CA SER A 142 -20.69 -29.03 13.94
C SER A 142 -20.21 -29.07 12.50
N ASP A 143 -20.75 -29.96 11.66
CA ASP A 143 -20.08 -30.38 10.43
C ASP A 143 -20.56 -29.66 9.17
N THR A 144 -21.58 -28.81 9.29
CA THR A 144 -22.16 -28.07 8.15
C THR A 144 -21.76 -26.61 8.20
N PHE A 145 -21.06 -26.14 7.17
CA PHE A 145 -20.61 -24.76 7.00
C PHE A 145 -21.29 -24.11 5.80
N PHE A 146 -21.68 -22.85 5.96
CA PHE A 146 -22.47 -22.10 4.99
C PHE A 146 -21.74 -20.83 4.55
N GLY A 147 -22.24 -20.26 3.46
CA GLY A 147 -21.76 -18.99 2.93
C GLY A 147 -20.43 -19.07 2.20
N GLU A 148 -19.87 -17.89 1.98
CA GLU A 148 -18.66 -17.66 1.19
C GLU A 148 -17.41 -18.16 1.90
N PHE A 149 -17.35 -17.98 3.22
CA PHE A 149 -16.17 -18.35 4.01
C PHE A 149 -16.26 -19.78 4.60
N LYS A 150 -17.12 -20.64 4.05
CA LYS A 150 -17.33 -22.02 4.55
C LYS A 150 -16.05 -22.86 4.65
N GLU A 151 -15.13 -22.74 3.68
CA GLU A 151 -13.87 -23.50 3.69
C GLU A 151 -12.90 -22.95 4.74
N LEU A 152 -12.90 -21.64 4.97
CA LEU A 152 -12.13 -21.02 6.04
C LEU A 152 -12.66 -21.43 7.41
N ARG A 153 -13.99 -21.48 7.59
CA ARG A 153 -14.65 -22.01 8.80
C ARG A 153 -14.23 -23.44 9.09
N LYS A 154 -14.29 -24.32 8.08
CA LYS A 154 -13.89 -25.73 8.20
C LYS A 154 -12.46 -25.92 8.72
N SER A 155 -11.56 -24.95 8.46
CA SER A 155 -10.16 -24.99 8.93
C SER A 155 -9.94 -24.46 10.36
N ARG A 156 -10.97 -23.97 11.05
CA ARG A 156 -10.85 -23.39 12.40
C ARG A 156 -10.76 -24.46 13.48
N ASP A 157 -10.16 -24.12 14.61
CA ASP A 157 -10.09 -25.00 15.78
C ASP A 157 -11.42 -25.02 16.55
N TYR A 158 -12.19 -26.09 16.37
CA TYR A 158 -13.47 -26.31 17.06
C TYR A 158 -13.33 -26.87 18.49
N ASN A 159 -12.10 -27.05 19.00
CA ASN A 159 -11.89 -27.24 20.44
C ASN A 159 -12.02 -25.90 21.20
N TYR A 160 -11.73 -24.79 20.51
CA TYR A 160 -11.86 -23.44 21.05
C TYR A 160 -13.15 -22.75 20.56
N HIS A 161 -13.50 -22.90 19.27
CA HIS A 161 -14.67 -22.28 18.66
C HIS A 161 -15.90 -23.20 18.62
N VAL A 162 -17.06 -22.62 18.30
CA VAL A 162 -18.27 -23.38 17.97
C VAL A 162 -18.66 -23.15 16.51
N ASN A 163 -19.44 -24.07 15.94
CA ASN A 163 -20.12 -23.80 14.68
C ASN A 163 -21.41 -22.99 14.94
N TYR A 164 -21.71 -22.05 14.04
CA TYR A 164 -22.85 -21.15 14.15
C TYR A 164 -23.99 -21.57 13.21
N VAL A 165 -25.24 -21.24 13.55
CA VAL A 165 -26.39 -21.45 12.65
C VAL A 165 -26.20 -20.72 11.31
N GLU A 166 -26.81 -21.24 10.24
CA GLU A 166 -26.66 -20.74 8.86
C GLU A 166 -26.89 -19.23 8.75
N GLU A 167 -27.98 -18.72 9.34
CA GLU A 167 -28.33 -17.31 9.31
C GLU A 167 -27.23 -16.43 9.94
N ARG A 168 -26.65 -16.88 11.07
CA ARG A 168 -25.57 -16.16 11.75
C ARG A 168 -24.27 -16.20 10.94
N GLN A 169 -23.97 -17.32 10.27
CA GLN A 169 -22.83 -17.38 9.34
C GLN A 169 -23.00 -16.40 8.16
N GLY A 170 -24.22 -16.22 7.65
CA GLY A 170 -24.54 -15.23 6.63
C GLY A 170 -24.29 -13.78 7.09
N TRP A 171 -24.67 -13.44 8.32
CA TRP A 171 -24.33 -12.15 8.93
C TRP A 171 -22.82 -11.98 9.13
N GLN A 172 -22.13 -13.02 9.63
CA GLN A 172 -20.67 -13.00 9.80
C GLN A 172 -19.96 -12.75 8.48
N ASP A 173 -20.41 -13.36 7.38
CA ASP A 173 -19.86 -13.14 6.04
C ASP A 173 -19.98 -11.68 5.61
N ALA A 174 -21.15 -11.07 5.79
CA ALA A 174 -21.37 -9.66 5.46
C ALA A 174 -20.45 -8.73 6.28
N ALA A 175 -20.32 -8.99 7.58
CA ALA A 175 -19.45 -8.25 8.47
C ALA A 175 -17.96 -8.37 8.10
N ILE A 176 -17.49 -9.59 7.80
CA ILE A 176 -16.11 -9.86 7.39
C ILE A 176 -15.81 -9.20 6.04
N LYS A 177 -16.72 -9.29 5.07
CA LYS A 177 -16.57 -8.64 3.76
C LYS A 177 -16.39 -7.14 3.87
N LEU A 178 -17.17 -6.51 4.75
CA LEU A 178 -17.03 -5.08 5.03
C LEU A 178 -15.63 -4.73 5.59
N ALA A 179 -15.09 -5.58 6.48
CA ALA A 179 -13.76 -5.37 7.04
C ALA A 179 -12.65 -5.52 5.99
N ILE A 180 -12.70 -6.56 5.16
CA ILE A 180 -11.63 -6.87 4.19
C ILE A 180 -11.73 -6.10 2.86
N GLY A 181 -12.89 -5.50 2.54
CA GLY A 181 -13.13 -4.75 1.30
C GLY A 181 -12.41 -3.40 1.16
N ARG A 182 -11.33 -3.15 1.93
CA ARG A 182 -10.72 -1.82 2.09
C ARG A 182 -9.55 -1.53 1.17
N THR A 183 -8.80 -2.53 0.76
CA THR A 183 -7.48 -2.30 0.14
C THR A 183 -7.28 -3.14 -1.11
N ALA A 184 -6.33 -2.72 -1.95
CA ALA A 184 -5.94 -3.48 -3.12
C ALA A 184 -4.86 -4.54 -2.78
N ARG A 185 -4.78 -5.56 -3.63
CA ARG A 185 -3.73 -6.58 -3.63
C ARG A 185 -2.33 -5.94 -3.67
N GLN A 186 -1.40 -6.48 -2.88
CA GLN A 186 0.00 -6.05 -2.81
C GLN A 186 0.92 -7.21 -3.23
N ALA A 187 2.09 -6.88 -3.81
CA ALA A 187 3.08 -7.87 -4.20
C ALA A 187 3.76 -8.53 -2.99
N ALA A 188 4.11 -7.70 -1.99
CA ALA A 188 4.74 -8.11 -0.73
C ALA A 188 4.00 -7.45 0.45
N PRO A 189 2.79 -7.90 0.79
CA PRO A 189 1.97 -7.29 1.84
C PRO A 189 2.61 -7.40 3.23
N TRP A 190 2.27 -6.44 4.10
CA TRP A 190 2.58 -6.51 5.53
C TRP A 190 1.40 -7.09 6.32
N LEU A 191 1.70 -7.99 7.24
CA LEU A 191 0.82 -8.45 8.32
C LEU A 191 1.36 -7.86 9.63
N VAL A 192 0.71 -6.81 10.11
CA VAL A 192 1.13 -6.01 11.25
C VAL A 192 0.29 -6.39 12.46
N TYR A 193 0.91 -6.97 13.48
CA TYR A 193 0.27 -7.20 14.76
C TYR A 193 0.57 -6.04 15.71
N THR A 194 -0.46 -5.43 16.27
CA THR A 194 -0.26 -4.54 17.41
C THR A 194 -0.37 -5.33 18.70
N CYS A 195 0.50 -5.01 19.65
CA CYS A 195 0.46 -5.63 20.97
C CYS A 195 0.83 -4.63 22.06
N GLY A 196 0.52 -5.01 23.29
CA GLY A 196 0.74 -4.19 24.47
C GLY A 196 -0.43 -4.28 25.44
N PRO A 197 -0.24 -3.78 26.67
CA PRO A 197 -1.26 -3.87 27.70
C PRO A 197 -2.62 -3.29 27.28
N MET A 198 -3.72 -3.86 27.78
CA MET A 198 -5.03 -3.23 27.63
C MET A 198 -4.99 -1.82 28.22
N GLY A 199 -5.56 -0.82 27.52
CA GLY A 199 -5.51 0.58 27.96
C GLY A 199 -4.25 1.36 27.58
N VAL A 200 -3.24 0.71 26.98
CA VAL A 200 -1.98 1.39 26.60
C VAL A 200 -2.13 2.42 25.47
N GLY A 201 -3.23 2.38 24.72
CA GLY A 201 -3.52 3.32 23.64
C GLY A 201 -2.95 2.91 22.28
N LYS A 202 -3.04 1.63 21.90
CA LYS A 202 -2.61 1.11 20.59
C LYS A 202 -3.25 1.89 19.43
N GLY A 203 -4.59 1.95 19.40
CA GLY A 203 -5.31 2.73 18.39
C GLY A 203 -4.93 4.21 18.37
N PHE A 204 -4.64 4.83 19.51
CA PHE A 204 -4.13 6.21 19.55
C PHE A 204 -2.76 6.33 18.86
N ALA A 205 -1.83 5.41 19.19
CA ALA A 205 -0.48 5.44 18.62
C ALA A 205 -0.51 5.26 17.09
N LEU A 206 -1.29 4.31 16.58
CA LEU A 206 -1.40 4.06 15.15
C LEU A 206 -2.13 5.17 14.41
N ASN A 207 -3.19 5.74 15.00
CA ASN A 207 -3.83 6.94 14.45
C ASN A 207 -2.85 8.12 14.37
N TRP A 208 -2.02 8.33 15.39
CA TRP A 208 -0.99 9.35 15.34
C TRP A 208 0.04 9.07 14.23
N MET A 209 0.51 7.82 14.09
CA MET A 209 1.43 7.45 13.01
C MET A 209 0.82 7.70 11.63
N SER A 210 -0.47 7.39 11.48
CA SER A 210 -1.22 7.67 10.26
C SER A 210 -1.32 9.16 9.94
N LYS A 211 -1.65 9.99 10.94
CA LYS A 211 -1.65 11.46 10.82
C LYS A 211 -0.29 12.02 10.39
N LYS A 212 0.80 11.32 10.69
CA LYS A 212 2.17 11.70 10.31
C LYS A 212 2.65 11.07 9.00
N GLY A 213 1.80 10.32 8.29
CA GLY A 213 2.18 9.63 7.06
C GLY A 213 3.14 8.45 7.29
N ILE A 214 3.26 7.95 8.52
CA ILE A 214 4.16 6.86 8.90
C ILE A 214 3.48 5.50 8.70
N PHE A 215 2.17 5.41 8.97
CA PHE A 215 1.40 4.18 8.87
C PHE A 215 0.02 4.43 8.22
N PRO A 216 -0.16 4.15 6.91
CA PRO A 216 -1.34 4.56 6.17
C PRO A 216 -2.54 3.66 6.48
N LEU A 217 -3.31 4.01 7.52
CA LEU A 217 -4.51 3.27 7.95
C LEU A 217 -5.60 3.17 6.87
N GLU A 218 -5.62 4.09 5.91
CA GLU A 218 -6.49 4.04 4.73
C GLU A 218 -6.16 2.90 3.75
N ASN A 219 -4.94 2.37 3.81
CA ASN A 219 -4.40 1.35 2.90
C ASN A 219 -4.08 0.04 3.62
N ILE A 220 -4.77 -0.24 4.74
CA ILE A 220 -4.63 -1.48 5.50
C ILE A 220 -6.00 -2.05 5.89
N VAL A 221 -6.14 -3.38 5.83
CA VAL A 221 -7.31 -4.08 6.38
C VAL A 221 -7.15 -4.12 7.90
N HIS A 222 -8.06 -3.47 8.63
CA HIS A 222 -8.07 -3.52 10.08
C HIS A 222 -8.90 -4.71 10.55
N VAL A 223 -8.24 -5.68 11.18
CA VAL A 223 -8.85 -6.89 11.73
C VAL A 223 -8.81 -6.77 13.25
N ASP A 224 -9.93 -6.36 13.84
CA ASP A 224 -10.05 -6.10 15.27
C ASP A 224 -11.30 -6.79 15.83
N PRO A 225 -11.15 -7.69 16.81
CA PRO A 225 -12.30 -8.34 17.44
C PRO A 225 -13.23 -7.33 18.13
N ASP A 226 -12.72 -6.23 18.70
CA ASP A 226 -13.58 -5.20 19.29
C ASP A 226 -14.39 -4.47 18.21
N ALA A 227 -13.85 -4.26 17.01
CA ALA A 227 -14.61 -3.73 15.89
C ALA A 227 -15.75 -4.67 15.47
N PHE A 228 -15.53 -5.99 15.43
CA PHE A 228 -16.61 -6.95 15.14
C PHE A 228 -17.69 -6.97 16.22
N LYS A 229 -17.33 -6.82 17.50
CA LYS A 229 -18.32 -6.69 18.59
C LYS A 229 -19.26 -5.50 18.38
N LEU A 230 -18.72 -4.36 17.97
CA LEU A 230 -19.53 -3.16 17.68
C LEU A 230 -20.51 -3.36 16.51
N MET A 231 -20.30 -4.37 15.67
CA MET A 231 -21.18 -4.72 14.55
C MET A 231 -22.25 -5.74 14.94
N MET A 232 -22.14 -6.39 16.12
CA MET A 232 -23.10 -7.39 16.56
C MET A 232 -24.44 -6.73 16.89
N PRO A 233 -25.56 -7.19 16.30
CA PRO A 233 -26.89 -6.61 16.52
C PRO A 233 -27.32 -6.57 18.01
N GLU A 234 -26.85 -7.53 18.79
CA GLU A 234 -27.13 -7.68 20.21
C GLU A 234 -26.20 -6.86 21.15
N TRP A 235 -25.16 -6.23 20.60
CA TRP A 235 -24.11 -5.56 21.39
C TRP A 235 -24.65 -4.48 22.31
N SER A 236 -25.55 -3.63 21.81
CA SER A 236 -26.07 -2.51 22.59
C SER A 236 -26.83 -2.96 23.84
N GLN A 237 -27.55 -4.08 23.74
CA GLN A 237 -28.32 -4.67 24.82
C GLN A 237 -27.41 -5.36 25.84
N TYR A 238 -26.36 -6.06 25.39
CA TYR A 238 -25.35 -6.59 26.33
C TYR A 238 -24.68 -5.47 27.13
N VAL A 239 -24.30 -4.36 26.49
CA VAL A 239 -23.71 -3.21 27.18
C VAL A 239 -24.70 -2.62 28.19
N ALA A 240 -25.99 -2.54 27.84
CA ALA A 240 -27.02 -2.00 28.72
C ALA A 240 -27.31 -2.89 29.94
N GLN A 241 -27.22 -4.22 29.80
CA GLN A 241 -27.55 -5.17 30.87
C GLN A 241 -26.35 -5.54 31.75
N ALA A 242 -25.18 -5.73 31.15
CA ALA A 242 -23.98 -6.22 31.83
C ALA A 242 -22.72 -5.64 31.19
N SER A 243 -22.48 -4.33 31.35
CA SER A 243 -21.40 -3.61 30.67
C SER A 243 -20.00 -4.20 30.92
N GLU A 244 -19.77 -4.83 32.07
CA GLU A 244 -18.49 -5.48 32.41
C GLU A 244 -18.30 -6.82 31.68
N GLU A 245 -19.38 -7.55 31.43
CA GLU A 245 -19.36 -8.89 30.84
C GLU A 245 -19.62 -8.90 29.32
N ALA A 246 -20.22 -7.84 28.77
CA ALA A 246 -20.56 -7.73 27.35
C ALA A 246 -19.39 -8.10 26.43
N GLY A 247 -18.18 -7.60 26.75
CA GLY A 247 -16.97 -7.93 26.00
C GLY A 247 -16.64 -9.43 26.01
N THR A 248 -16.84 -10.09 27.15
CA THR A 248 -16.61 -11.54 27.34
C THR A 248 -17.68 -12.36 26.61
N LEU A 249 -18.95 -11.98 26.73
CA LEU A 249 -20.09 -12.65 26.10
C LEU A 249 -20.02 -12.66 24.56
N CYS A 250 -19.36 -11.67 23.97
CA CYS A 250 -19.12 -11.58 22.53
C CYS A 250 -17.70 -11.99 22.10
N HIS A 251 -16.81 -12.35 23.03
CA HIS A 251 -15.38 -12.47 22.74
C HIS A 251 -15.06 -13.57 21.73
N MET A 252 -15.56 -14.78 21.96
CA MET A 252 -15.20 -15.95 21.18
C MET A 252 -15.67 -15.84 19.73
N GLU A 253 -16.91 -15.40 19.49
CA GLU A 253 -17.38 -15.11 18.13
C GLU A 253 -16.58 -14.00 17.44
N SER A 254 -16.26 -12.91 18.15
CA SER A 254 -15.44 -11.85 17.55
C SER A 254 -14.04 -12.34 17.15
N CYS A 255 -13.44 -13.25 17.93
CA CYS A 255 -12.18 -13.90 17.59
C CYS A 255 -12.32 -14.87 16.41
N PHE A 256 -13.42 -15.64 16.35
CA PHE A 256 -13.73 -16.50 15.21
C PHE A 256 -13.80 -15.70 13.90
N MET A 257 -14.50 -14.56 13.93
CA MET A 257 -14.59 -13.65 12.79
C MET A 257 -13.24 -13.02 12.44
N MET A 258 -12.45 -12.61 13.43
CA MET A 258 -11.10 -12.08 13.26
C MET A 258 -10.19 -13.06 12.51
N GLU A 259 -10.19 -14.34 12.90
CA GLU A 259 -9.39 -15.37 12.24
C GLU A 259 -9.80 -15.59 10.78
N ILE A 260 -11.11 -15.66 10.50
CA ILE A 260 -11.61 -15.82 9.13
C ILE A 260 -11.28 -14.59 8.29
N ALA A 261 -11.47 -13.39 8.84
CA ALA A 261 -11.15 -12.13 8.15
C ALA A 261 -9.66 -12.02 7.83
N GLN A 262 -8.78 -12.41 8.76
CA GLN A 262 -7.34 -12.44 8.54
C GLN A 262 -6.99 -13.39 7.38
N GLU A 263 -7.47 -14.64 7.39
CA GLU A 263 -7.21 -15.60 6.31
C GLU A 263 -7.78 -15.15 4.97
N ALA A 264 -9.00 -14.60 4.95
CA ALA A 264 -9.62 -14.07 3.75
C ALA A 264 -8.80 -12.91 3.15
N ALA A 265 -8.38 -11.95 3.98
CA ALA A 265 -7.54 -10.84 3.55
C ALA A 265 -6.15 -11.29 3.07
N MET A 266 -5.59 -12.35 3.68
CA MET A 266 -4.35 -12.98 3.21
C MET A 266 -4.51 -13.62 1.83
N GLY A 267 -5.63 -14.30 1.58
CA GLY A 267 -5.98 -14.81 0.25
C GLY A 267 -6.03 -13.72 -0.83
N LEU A 268 -6.41 -12.50 -0.45
CA LEU A 268 -6.43 -11.31 -1.30
C LEU A 268 -5.08 -10.57 -1.38
N ARG A 269 -4.04 -11.03 -0.68
CA ARG A 269 -2.71 -10.40 -0.53
C ARG A 269 -2.75 -8.92 -0.13
N GLN A 270 -3.61 -8.57 0.81
CA GLN A 270 -3.75 -7.21 1.31
C GLN A 270 -2.76 -6.90 2.43
N ASN A 271 -2.43 -5.63 2.65
CA ASN A 271 -1.83 -5.25 3.94
C ASN A 271 -2.87 -5.44 5.04
N ILE A 272 -2.48 -6.03 6.16
CA ILE A 272 -3.38 -6.37 7.25
C ILE A 272 -2.79 -5.83 8.55
N TRP A 273 -3.64 -5.22 9.36
CA TRP A 273 -3.36 -4.84 10.74
C TRP A 273 -4.27 -5.67 11.64
N VAL A 274 -3.68 -6.57 12.43
CA VAL A 274 -4.39 -7.37 13.42
C VAL A 274 -4.23 -6.70 14.79
N ASP A 275 -5.34 -6.19 15.35
CA ASP A 275 -5.30 -5.60 16.70
C ASP A 275 -5.54 -6.67 17.77
N GLY A 276 -4.54 -6.86 18.63
CA GLY A 276 -4.54 -7.91 19.64
C GLY A 276 -3.69 -7.57 20.85
N SER A 277 -3.62 -8.53 21.76
CA SER A 277 -2.73 -8.44 22.92
C SER A 277 -1.45 -9.27 22.75
N LEU A 278 -1.43 -10.22 21.81
CA LEU A 278 -0.37 -11.22 21.61
C LEU A 278 0.00 -12.01 22.88
N ARG A 279 -0.88 -12.09 23.89
CA ARG A 279 -0.56 -12.74 25.18
C ARG A 279 -0.29 -14.25 25.10
N ASN A 280 -0.93 -14.95 24.17
CA ASN A 280 -0.73 -16.38 23.97
C ASN A 280 0.39 -16.60 22.95
N ALA A 281 1.63 -16.54 23.44
CA ALA A 281 2.83 -16.59 22.62
C ALA A 281 2.90 -17.87 21.78
N ASP A 282 2.64 -19.04 22.37
CA ASP A 282 2.65 -20.34 21.69
C ASP A 282 1.68 -20.37 20.50
N PHE A 283 0.45 -19.89 20.69
CA PHE A 283 -0.55 -19.82 19.63
C PHE A 283 -0.07 -18.95 18.46
N TYR A 284 0.42 -17.74 18.76
CA TYR A 284 0.90 -16.83 17.71
C TYR A 284 2.21 -17.32 17.07
N ALA A 285 3.07 -18.01 17.80
CA ALA A 285 4.29 -18.61 17.26
C ALA A 285 3.93 -19.69 16.23
N SER A 286 3.00 -20.59 16.58
CA SER A 286 2.45 -21.58 15.65
C SER A 286 1.79 -20.91 14.44
N GLN A 287 1.02 -19.83 14.67
CA GLN A 287 0.35 -19.10 13.59
C GLN A 287 1.38 -18.46 12.65
N PHE A 288 2.43 -17.82 13.17
CA PHE A 288 3.45 -17.15 12.35
C PHE A 288 4.22 -18.16 11.52
N GLN A 289 4.59 -19.31 12.10
CA GLN A 289 5.27 -20.39 11.38
C GLN A 289 4.41 -20.93 10.23
N ASP A 290 3.13 -21.20 10.48
CA ASP A 290 2.19 -21.65 9.46
C ASP A 290 2.00 -20.60 8.35
N ILE A 291 1.84 -19.32 8.71
CA ILE A 291 1.77 -18.22 7.72
C ILE A 291 3.03 -18.15 6.87
N ARG A 292 4.23 -18.32 7.44
CA ARG A 292 5.48 -18.33 6.67
C ARG A 292 5.54 -19.47 5.66
N GLN A 293 4.97 -20.62 6.00
CA GLN A 293 4.93 -21.77 5.10
C GLN A 293 3.89 -21.58 3.98
N ARG A 294 2.67 -21.16 4.32
CA ARG A 294 1.55 -21.04 3.36
C ARG A 294 1.60 -19.75 2.53
N GLN A 295 2.14 -18.67 3.10
CA GLN A 295 2.10 -17.32 2.55
C GLN A 295 3.51 -16.66 2.59
N PRO A 296 4.54 -17.23 1.95
CA PRO A 296 5.94 -16.77 2.09
C PRO A 296 6.21 -15.34 1.59
N HIS A 297 5.27 -14.73 0.88
CA HIS A 297 5.35 -13.34 0.39
C HIS A 297 4.88 -12.30 1.43
N TYR A 298 4.24 -12.74 2.51
CA TYR A 298 3.85 -11.86 3.60
C TYR A 298 5.06 -11.53 4.48
N ARG A 299 5.17 -10.25 4.82
CA ARG A 299 6.09 -9.77 5.84
C ARG A 299 5.35 -9.59 7.16
N ILE A 300 5.90 -10.10 8.25
CA ILE A 300 5.28 -10.04 9.57
C ILE A 300 5.94 -8.93 10.38
N ALA A 301 5.13 -8.03 10.94
CA ALA A 301 5.59 -6.98 11.83
C ALA A 301 4.87 -7.01 13.18
N ILE A 302 5.58 -6.65 14.26
CA ILE A 302 4.98 -6.38 15.57
C ILE A 302 5.18 -4.91 15.93
N PHE A 303 4.09 -4.21 16.24
CA PHE A 303 4.13 -2.88 16.83
C PHE A 303 3.76 -3.01 18.31
N TYR A 304 4.79 -3.04 19.16
CA TYR A 304 4.64 -3.08 20.61
C TYR A 304 4.46 -1.67 21.17
N VAL A 305 3.29 -1.40 21.71
CA VAL A 305 2.97 -0.13 22.36
C VAL A 305 3.04 -0.31 23.87
N ALA A 306 3.85 0.53 24.52
CA ALA A 306 4.11 0.50 25.95
C ALA A 306 3.77 1.84 26.61
N ALA A 307 3.35 1.77 27.87
CA ALA A 307 3.28 2.89 28.79
C ALA A 307 3.38 2.34 30.22
N THR A 308 3.59 3.21 31.20
CA THR A 308 3.65 2.88 32.62
C THR A 308 2.30 2.35 33.09
N GLU A 309 2.33 1.46 34.07
CA GLU A 309 1.12 0.90 34.67
C GLU A 309 0.17 1.99 35.18
N GLN A 310 0.72 3.05 35.78
CA GLN A 310 -0.05 4.21 36.22
C GLN A 310 -0.82 4.86 35.06
N THR A 311 -0.12 5.23 33.98
CA THR A 311 -0.75 5.82 32.78
C THR A 311 -1.82 4.90 32.19
N ILE A 312 -1.57 3.59 32.16
CA ILE A 312 -2.53 2.60 31.65
C ILE A 312 -3.80 2.59 32.51
N ARG A 313 -3.66 2.54 33.84
CA ARG A 313 -4.79 2.53 34.78
C ARG A 313 -5.63 3.80 34.67
N GLU A 314 -5.00 4.96 34.67
CA GLU A 314 -5.67 6.25 34.50
C GLU A 314 -6.46 6.32 33.18
N ARG A 315 -5.93 5.74 32.09
CA ARG A 315 -6.62 5.67 30.79
C ARG A 315 -7.80 4.70 30.81
N ILE A 316 -7.66 3.56 31.49
CA ILE A 316 -8.75 2.59 31.65
C ILE A 316 -9.89 3.24 32.43
N GLU A 317 -9.60 3.90 33.55
CA GLU A 317 -10.60 4.61 34.35
C GLU A 317 -11.31 5.70 33.54
N ARG A 318 -10.54 6.53 32.81
CA ARG A 318 -11.12 7.57 31.94
C ARG A 318 -12.01 6.98 30.84
N ARG A 319 -11.60 5.85 30.24
CA ARG A 319 -12.40 5.15 29.23
C ARG A 319 -13.66 4.54 29.85
N ALA A 320 -13.56 3.94 31.03
CA ALA A 320 -14.70 3.39 31.75
C ALA A 320 -15.72 4.48 32.08
N ALA A 321 -15.27 5.64 32.55
CA ALA A 321 -16.13 6.79 32.80
C ALA A 321 -16.82 7.32 31.53
N ALA A 322 -16.12 7.34 30.40
CA ALA A 322 -16.66 7.85 29.14
C ALA A 322 -17.58 6.87 28.40
N THR A 323 -17.35 5.55 28.54
CA THR A 323 -18.00 4.52 27.70
C THR A 323 -18.81 3.50 28.48
N GLY A 324 -18.72 3.49 29.82
CA GLY A 324 -19.28 2.45 30.67
C GLY A 324 -18.52 1.12 30.66
N ARG A 325 -17.46 0.99 29.86
CA ARG A 325 -16.67 -0.25 29.73
C ARG A 325 -15.47 -0.26 30.69
N SER A 326 -15.62 -0.95 31.82
CA SER A 326 -14.50 -1.27 32.73
C SER A 326 -13.63 -2.39 32.15
N VAL A 327 -12.43 -2.57 32.71
CA VAL A 327 -11.57 -3.73 32.44
C VAL A 327 -11.28 -4.41 33.77
N PRO A 328 -11.61 -5.70 33.95
CA PRO A 328 -11.30 -6.43 35.16
C PRO A 328 -9.82 -6.38 35.54
N GLU A 329 -9.53 -6.14 36.82
CA GLU A 329 -8.17 -5.94 37.35
C GLU A 329 -7.23 -7.11 37.06
N ASN A 330 -7.74 -8.34 37.17
CA ASN A 330 -6.99 -9.56 36.83
C ASN A 330 -6.54 -9.58 35.36
N LEU A 331 -7.36 -9.06 34.44
CA LEU A 331 -7.00 -8.97 33.02
C LEU A 331 -5.95 -7.89 32.74
N ILE A 332 -5.93 -6.81 33.52
CA ILE A 332 -4.89 -5.76 33.43
C ILE A 332 -3.55 -6.35 33.86
N ARG A 333 -3.49 -6.99 35.04
CA ARG A 333 -2.28 -7.63 35.58
C ARG A 333 -1.72 -8.70 34.65
N ALA A 334 -2.59 -9.60 34.16
CA ALA A 334 -2.20 -10.61 33.19
C ALA A 334 -1.62 -9.97 31.91
N SER A 335 -2.15 -8.82 31.48
CA SER A 335 -1.60 -8.10 30.32
C SER A 335 -0.21 -7.55 30.52
N LEU A 336 0.07 -7.02 31.71
CA LEU A 336 1.35 -6.40 32.02
C LEU A 336 2.45 -7.46 32.11
N GLN A 337 2.13 -8.62 32.69
CA GLN A 337 3.09 -9.71 32.91
C GLN A 337 3.41 -10.51 31.64
N ALA A 338 2.44 -10.68 30.73
CA ALA A 338 2.62 -11.56 29.58
C ALA A 338 3.52 -10.99 28.46
N MET A 339 3.72 -9.66 28.41
CA MET A 339 4.30 -9.03 27.22
C MET A 339 5.76 -9.39 26.96
N ASP A 340 6.58 -9.47 28.01
CA ASP A 340 8.01 -9.77 27.84
C ASP A 340 8.20 -11.20 27.30
N HIS A 341 7.42 -12.15 27.81
CA HIS A 341 7.39 -13.53 27.31
C HIS A 341 7.01 -13.56 25.83
N SER A 342 5.86 -12.96 25.48
CA SER A 342 5.38 -12.94 24.10
C SER A 342 6.37 -12.28 23.13
N LEU A 343 6.98 -11.17 23.50
CA LEU A 343 7.93 -10.50 22.62
C LEU A 343 9.21 -11.33 22.42
N ASN A 344 9.73 -11.95 23.47
CA ASN A 344 10.93 -12.79 23.36
C ASN A 344 10.70 -13.98 22.42
N GLU A 345 9.52 -14.59 22.48
CA GLU A 345 9.19 -15.75 21.66
C GLU A 345 8.84 -15.40 20.21
N LEU A 346 8.10 -14.29 19.99
CA LEU A 346 7.59 -13.93 18.67
C LEU A 346 8.58 -13.12 17.83
N THR A 347 9.46 -12.33 18.46
CA THR A 347 10.43 -11.48 17.73
C THR A 347 11.26 -12.25 16.70
N PRO A 348 11.81 -13.45 16.99
CA PRO A 348 12.57 -14.23 16.00
C PRO A 348 11.77 -14.69 14.78
N LEU A 349 10.43 -14.66 14.85
CA LEU A 349 9.53 -15.13 13.78
C LEU A 349 9.05 -14.00 12.87
N CYS A 350 9.32 -12.74 13.23
CA CYS A 350 8.93 -11.54 12.49
C CYS A 350 10.03 -11.06 11.53
N ASP A 351 9.71 -10.09 10.68
CA ASP A 351 10.68 -9.32 9.87
C ASP A 351 10.99 -7.96 10.51
N PHE A 352 10.04 -7.43 11.27
CA PHE A 352 10.14 -6.09 11.85
C PHE A 352 9.45 -6.00 13.20
N VAL A 353 10.10 -5.38 14.18
CA VAL A 353 9.49 -5.04 15.48
C VAL A 353 9.72 -3.57 15.76
N ALA A 354 8.66 -2.83 16.09
CA ALA A 354 8.75 -1.45 16.58
C ALA A 354 8.30 -1.40 18.05
N ARG A 355 9.14 -0.79 18.90
CA ARG A 355 8.83 -0.54 20.31
C ARG A 355 8.47 0.92 20.48
N ILE A 356 7.22 1.20 20.82
CA ILE A 356 6.61 2.52 20.81
C ILE A 356 6.23 2.89 22.25
N ASN A 357 6.84 3.95 22.77
CA ASN A 357 6.43 4.54 24.05
C ASN A 357 5.27 5.50 23.82
N ASN A 358 4.17 5.28 24.56
CA ASN A 358 2.97 6.08 24.51
C ASN A 358 2.63 6.78 25.85
N GLU A 359 3.63 7.20 26.64
CA GLU A 359 3.39 8.05 27.83
C GLU A 359 2.77 9.41 27.46
N GLY A 360 3.35 10.08 26.46
CA GLY A 360 3.09 11.49 26.17
C GLY A 360 1.91 11.75 25.23
N CYS A 361 1.77 13.02 24.82
CA CYS A 361 0.82 13.45 23.80
C CYS A 361 1.19 13.00 22.37
N ALA A 362 2.43 12.54 22.18
CA ALA A 362 2.92 11.95 20.94
C ALA A 362 3.65 10.63 21.27
N PRO A 363 3.32 9.53 20.57
CA PRO A 363 4.09 8.31 20.63
C PRO A 363 5.55 8.54 20.20
N ILE A 364 6.48 7.87 20.86
CA ILE A 364 7.92 7.94 20.59
C ILE A 364 8.40 6.54 20.23
N LEU A 365 8.97 6.38 19.04
CA LEU A 365 9.69 5.16 18.68
C LEU A 365 10.95 5.06 19.56
N LYS A 366 11.00 4.06 20.45
CA LYS A 366 12.13 3.83 21.36
C LYS A 366 13.22 3.00 20.70
N ALA A 367 12.81 1.97 20.00
CA ALA A 367 13.68 1.07 19.27
C ALA A 367 12.91 0.41 18.14
N PHE A 368 13.63 -0.06 17.13
CA PHE A 368 13.09 -0.98 16.15
C PHE A 368 14.13 -2.06 15.84
N GLU A 369 13.65 -3.22 15.43
CA GLU A 369 14.46 -4.39 15.12
C GLU A 369 14.05 -4.88 13.73
N THR A 370 15.00 -4.99 12.81
CA THR A 370 14.77 -5.67 11.52
C THR A 370 15.42 -7.05 11.61
N ILE A 371 14.58 -8.07 11.75
CA ILE A 371 14.98 -9.46 11.89
C ILE A 371 15.17 -10.04 10.48
N ASN A 372 16.26 -10.78 10.29
CA ASN A 372 16.49 -11.54 9.08
C ASN A 372 16.78 -12.99 9.48
N THR A 373 15.88 -13.90 9.08
CA THR A 373 15.93 -15.32 9.42
C THR A 373 16.54 -16.19 8.31
N SER A 374 17.10 -15.59 7.24
CA SER A 374 17.71 -16.34 6.13
C SER A 374 18.95 -17.15 6.53
N GLY A 375 19.53 -16.88 7.71
CA GLY A 375 20.79 -17.49 8.13
C GLY A 375 22.00 -17.00 7.32
N SER A 376 21.84 -15.98 6.46
CA SER A 376 22.91 -15.45 5.60
C SER A 376 23.89 -14.59 6.40
N TRP A 377 25.13 -15.07 6.50
CA TRP A 377 26.26 -14.28 7.03
C TRP A 377 26.55 -13.06 6.17
N GLU A 378 26.18 -13.06 4.90
CA GLU A 378 26.33 -11.92 4.00
C GLU A 378 25.47 -10.74 4.45
N VAL A 379 24.29 -10.99 5.04
CA VAL A 379 23.45 -9.93 5.63
C VAL A 379 24.09 -9.34 6.88
N VAL A 380 24.65 -10.19 7.74
CA VAL A 380 25.38 -9.75 8.94
C VAL A 380 26.63 -8.98 8.53
N SER A 381 27.44 -9.55 7.64
CA SER A 381 28.63 -8.93 7.08
C SER A 381 28.30 -7.59 6.42
N SER A 382 27.25 -7.48 5.61
CA SER A 382 26.86 -6.21 4.99
C SER A 382 26.34 -5.17 5.99
N ARG A 383 25.74 -5.59 7.12
CA ARG A 383 25.34 -4.68 8.20
C ARG A 383 26.53 -4.21 9.04
N PHE A 384 27.47 -5.08 9.38
CA PHE A 384 28.59 -4.79 10.29
C PHE A 384 29.86 -4.32 9.57
N ALA A 385 30.07 -4.68 8.31
CA ALA A 385 31.13 -4.09 7.48
C ALA A 385 30.90 -2.59 7.24
N ARG A 386 29.69 -2.09 7.50
CA ARG A 386 29.39 -0.66 7.56
C ARG A 386 29.90 -0.06 8.86
N VAL A 387 31.21 0.17 8.91
CA VAL A 387 31.74 1.36 9.59
C VAL A 387 30.95 2.54 9.02
N ALA A 388 30.45 3.43 9.88
CA ALA A 388 29.63 4.58 9.49
C ALA A 388 30.11 5.13 8.13
N PRO A 389 29.22 5.23 7.11
CA PRO A 389 29.67 5.74 5.83
C PRO A 389 30.18 7.12 6.13
N LEU A 390 31.49 7.28 5.97
CA LEU A 390 32.07 8.60 5.87
C LEU A 390 31.28 9.31 4.76
N SER A 391 31.16 10.63 4.82
CA SER A 391 30.33 11.43 3.89
C SER A 391 30.69 11.28 2.39
N HIS A 392 31.58 10.35 2.07
CA HIS A 392 32.15 9.97 0.79
C HIS A 392 31.75 8.56 0.27
N GLU A 393 30.90 7.80 0.97
CA GLU A 393 30.51 6.48 0.48
C GLU A 393 29.29 6.51 -0.46
N PHE A 394 29.48 6.01 -1.68
CA PHE A 394 28.44 5.84 -2.69
C PHE A 394 27.38 4.83 -2.20
N PRO A 395 26.06 5.09 -2.36
CA PRO A 395 25.02 4.24 -1.78
C PRO A 395 24.92 2.92 -2.54
N ASN A 396 24.74 1.82 -1.79
CA ASN A 396 24.56 0.47 -2.34
C ASN A 396 23.20 0.27 -3.05
N ALA A 397 22.38 1.31 -3.17
CA ALA A 397 21.12 1.29 -3.92
C ALA A 397 20.73 2.70 -4.38
N LEU A 398 19.95 2.80 -5.47
CA LEU A 398 19.26 4.04 -5.81
C LEU A 398 18.00 4.21 -4.96
N ALA A 399 17.51 5.45 -4.87
CA ALA A 399 16.16 5.68 -4.38
C ALA A 399 15.16 4.95 -5.30
N PRO A 400 14.02 4.48 -4.76
CA PRO A 400 12.97 3.89 -5.57
C PRO A 400 12.61 4.80 -6.76
N PHE A 401 12.40 4.19 -7.92
CA PHE A 401 11.98 4.90 -9.12
C PHE A 401 10.89 4.13 -9.84
N ALA A 402 10.11 4.84 -10.64
CA ALA A 402 9.14 4.25 -11.53
C ALA A 402 9.69 4.24 -12.96
N LEU A 403 9.33 3.21 -13.72
CA LEU A 403 9.45 3.23 -15.17
C LEU A 403 8.07 3.54 -15.75
N VAL A 404 8.00 4.58 -16.57
CA VAL A 404 6.77 4.97 -17.26
C VAL A 404 6.96 4.77 -18.76
N ALA A 405 6.08 3.97 -19.37
CA ALA A 405 6.11 3.77 -20.81
C ALA A 405 5.81 5.09 -21.53
N VAL A 406 6.55 5.39 -22.59
CA VAL A 406 6.22 6.46 -23.52
C VAL A 406 4.92 6.08 -24.25
N PRO A 407 3.90 6.95 -24.30
CA PRO A 407 2.60 6.61 -24.90
C PRO A 407 2.71 6.21 -26.37
N GLU A 408 1.86 5.27 -26.81
CA GLU A 408 1.82 4.74 -28.20
C GLU A 408 1.67 5.83 -29.28
N GLY A 409 1.07 6.96 -28.93
CA GLY A 409 0.92 8.11 -29.81
C GLY A 409 2.22 8.86 -30.11
N VAL A 410 3.35 8.48 -29.49
CA VAL A 410 4.66 9.07 -29.75
C VAL A 410 5.68 8.00 -30.08
N SER A 411 6.09 7.96 -31.35
CA SER A 411 7.16 7.09 -31.84
C SER A 411 8.47 7.86 -31.87
N LEU A 412 9.54 7.24 -31.38
CA LEU A 412 10.90 7.77 -31.47
C LEU A 412 11.68 6.90 -32.45
N GLU A 413 12.15 7.53 -33.53
CA GLU A 413 13.02 6.88 -34.51
C GLU A 413 14.47 7.23 -34.17
N PHE A 414 15.29 6.20 -33.95
CA PHE A 414 16.70 6.36 -33.61
C PHE A 414 17.53 6.10 -34.85
N ARG A 415 18.19 7.15 -35.36
CA ARG A 415 19.13 7.07 -36.47
C ARG A 415 20.56 7.17 -35.92
N PRO A 416 21.36 6.08 -35.98
CA PRO A 416 22.75 6.14 -35.56
C PRO A 416 23.50 7.25 -36.29
N ILE A 417 24.33 8.00 -35.57
CA ILE A 417 25.18 9.01 -36.20
C ILE A 417 26.39 8.31 -36.84
N ALA A 418 26.62 8.56 -38.12
CA ALA A 418 27.73 7.94 -38.83
C ALA A 418 29.07 8.28 -38.16
N GLY A 419 29.83 7.23 -37.78
CA GLY A 419 31.11 7.37 -37.08
C GLY A 419 30.99 7.55 -35.56
N ASP A 420 29.79 7.58 -34.99
CA ASP A 420 29.57 7.79 -33.55
C ASP A 420 28.53 6.80 -33.00
N PRO A 421 28.95 5.60 -32.53
CA PRO A 421 28.04 4.56 -32.07
C PRO A 421 27.35 4.88 -30.73
N HIS A 422 27.77 5.95 -30.06
CA HIS A 422 27.26 6.36 -28.75
C HIS A 422 26.16 7.40 -28.86
N TYR A 423 25.81 7.84 -30.07
CA TYR A 423 24.74 8.77 -30.30
C TYR A 423 23.79 8.33 -31.40
N ALA A 424 22.54 8.72 -31.20
CA ALA A 424 21.52 8.69 -32.23
C ALA A 424 20.93 10.08 -32.40
N GLU A 425 20.64 10.45 -33.64
CA GLU A 425 19.63 11.45 -33.93
C GLU A 425 18.27 10.82 -33.66
N VAL A 426 17.52 11.41 -32.74
CA VAL A 426 16.22 10.93 -32.33
C VAL A 426 15.15 11.83 -32.91
N ASP A 427 14.37 11.30 -33.84
CA ASP A 427 13.22 11.98 -34.41
C ASP A 427 11.95 11.62 -33.63
N PHE A 428 11.21 12.65 -33.22
CA PHE A 428 9.98 12.49 -32.47
C PHE A 428 8.79 12.62 -33.43
N ALA A 429 8.21 11.48 -33.79
CA ALA A 429 6.99 11.43 -34.58
C ALA A 429 5.77 11.34 -33.66
N TRP A 430 4.92 12.37 -33.72
CA TRP A 430 3.70 12.48 -32.92
C TRP A 430 2.51 12.12 -33.80
N GLN A 431 1.80 11.05 -33.46
CA GLN A 431 0.62 10.61 -34.20
C GLN A 431 -0.57 11.53 -33.91
N ALA A 432 -1.39 11.79 -34.93
CA ALA A 432 -2.51 12.74 -34.85
C ALA A 432 -3.58 12.38 -33.79
N TRP A 433 -3.65 11.10 -33.40
CA TRP A 433 -4.66 10.55 -32.49
C TRP A 433 -4.12 10.25 -31.08
N ALA A 434 -2.95 10.77 -30.70
CA ALA A 434 -2.49 10.75 -29.31
C ALA A 434 -3.45 11.57 -28.43
N GLN A 435 -4.57 10.96 -28.01
CA GLN A 435 -5.67 11.65 -27.35
C GLN A 435 -5.27 12.06 -25.92
N GLY A 436 -5.26 13.36 -25.67
CA GLY A 436 -5.04 13.99 -24.37
C GLY A 436 -4.64 15.45 -24.54
N ALA A 437 -5.35 16.37 -23.89
CA ALA A 437 -5.06 17.81 -23.97
C ALA A 437 -3.59 18.13 -23.62
N ASN A 438 -3.03 17.39 -22.67
CA ASN A 438 -1.63 17.50 -22.26
C ASN A 438 -0.64 17.06 -23.34
N SER A 439 -0.93 16.00 -24.11
CA SER A 439 -0.03 15.50 -25.15
C SER A 439 0.14 16.49 -26.30
N ALA A 440 -0.91 17.21 -26.68
CA ALA A 440 -0.84 18.26 -27.70
C ALA A 440 0.00 19.46 -27.24
N SER A 441 -0.21 19.93 -26.01
CA SER A 441 0.57 21.02 -25.44
C SER A 441 2.05 20.65 -25.28
N VAL A 442 2.33 19.45 -24.76
CA VAL A 442 3.70 18.92 -24.67
C VAL A 442 4.34 18.84 -26.04
N ARG A 443 3.64 18.33 -27.07
CA ARG A 443 4.15 18.26 -28.44
C ARG A 443 4.55 19.64 -28.96
N ASP A 444 3.66 20.62 -28.82
CA ASP A 444 3.86 21.94 -29.41
C ASP A 444 5.01 22.68 -28.70
N LYS A 445 5.08 22.61 -27.36
CA LYS A 445 6.22 23.11 -26.59
C LYS A 445 7.51 22.36 -26.89
N PHE A 446 7.43 21.04 -27.05
CA PHE A 446 8.58 20.22 -27.41
C PHE A 446 9.14 20.63 -28.78
N ARG A 447 8.30 20.84 -29.80
CA ARG A 447 8.71 21.34 -31.12
C ARG A 447 9.30 22.74 -31.08
N GLN A 448 8.83 23.60 -30.19
CA GLN A 448 9.42 24.94 -29.98
C GLN A 448 10.83 24.85 -29.40
N VAL A 449 11.05 23.94 -28.44
CA VAL A 449 12.35 23.75 -27.80
C VAL A 449 13.30 22.92 -28.68
N PHE A 450 12.76 21.99 -29.45
CA PHE A 450 13.48 21.03 -30.30
C PHE A 450 12.82 20.97 -31.69
N PRO A 451 13.12 21.93 -32.58
CA PRO A 451 12.48 22.04 -33.88
C PRO A 451 12.86 20.94 -34.88
N GLY A 452 13.77 20.04 -34.52
CA GLY A 452 14.23 18.94 -35.36
C GLY A 452 14.64 17.72 -34.54
N SER A 453 15.52 16.91 -35.12
CA SER A 453 16.08 15.74 -34.45
C SER A 453 16.88 16.14 -33.20
N VAL A 454 16.91 15.23 -32.23
CA VAL A 454 17.61 15.43 -30.98
C VAL A 454 18.75 14.43 -30.90
N LYS A 455 19.98 14.93 -30.90
CA LYS A 455 21.15 14.12 -30.56
C LYS A 455 21.04 13.64 -29.10
N MET A 456 20.90 12.33 -28.91
CA MET A 456 20.85 11.67 -27.60
C MET A 456 21.97 10.66 -27.45
N GLY A 457 22.59 10.63 -26.26
CA GLY A 457 23.53 9.58 -25.90
C GLY A 457 22.77 8.27 -25.72
N VAL A 458 23.28 7.19 -26.31
CA VAL A 458 22.73 5.84 -26.19
C VAL A 458 23.85 4.82 -25.98
N THR A 459 23.55 3.74 -25.26
CA THR A 459 24.47 2.59 -25.20
C THR A 459 24.25 1.62 -26.35
N SER A 460 25.22 0.73 -26.54
CA SER A 460 25.05 -0.45 -27.39
C SER A 460 23.88 -1.31 -26.87
N PRO A 461 23.13 -1.96 -27.77
CA PRO A 461 22.10 -2.92 -27.39
C PRO A 461 22.66 -4.10 -26.58
N ALA A 462 21.97 -4.46 -25.51
CA ALA A 462 22.23 -5.65 -24.69
C ALA A 462 20.98 -6.57 -24.70
N PRO A 463 21.12 -7.89 -24.55
CA PRO A 463 19.98 -8.80 -24.51
C PRO A 463 19.11 -8.54 -23.27
N VAL A 464 17.80 -8.72 -23.40
CA VAL A 464 16.91 -8.78 -22.23
C VAL A 464 17.07 -10.17 -21.60
N THR A 465 17.68 -10.24 -20.43
CA THR A 465 17.97 -11.50 -19.71
C THR A 465 16.90 -11.89 -18.70
N LEU A 466 15.98 -10.98 -18.37
CA LEU A 466 14.89 -11.25 -17.43
C LEU A 466 13.97 -12.39 -17.94
N PRO A 467 13.49 -13.29 -17.06
CA PRO A 467 12.46 -14.24 -17.44
C PRO A 467 11.10 -13.55 -17.69
N GLN A 468 10.17 -14.27 -18.33
CA GLN A 468 8.93 -13.68 -18.86
C GLN A 468 8.04 -13.05 -17.79
N TYR A 469 7.98 -13.66 -16.59
CA TYR A 469 7.16 -13.16 -15.49
C TYR A 469 7.69 -11.82 -14.96
N GLU A 470 9.00 -11.72 -14.77
CA GLU A 470 9.71 -10.52 -14.32
C GLU A 470 9.61 -9.40 -15.35
N ARG A 471 9.67 -9.73 -16.65
CA ARG A 471 9.40 -8.76 -17.74
C ARG A 471 8.00 -8.17 -17.60
N GLN A 472 6.99 -9.01 -17.36
CA GLN A 472 5.62 -8.55 -17.20
C GLN A 472 5.47 -7.63 -15.99
N LEU A 473 6.11 -7.97 -14.86
CA LEU A 473 6.13 -7.13 -13.67
C LEU A 473 6.84 -5.78 -13.90
N ALA A 474 7.95 -5.81 -14.65
CA ALA A 474 8.70 -4.60 -15.03
C ALA A 474 8.04 -3.80 -16.16
N GLY A 475 6.91 -4.27 -16.69
CA GLY A 475 6.22 -3.65 -17.83
C GLY A 475 7.04 -3.67 -19.12
N ILE A 476 7.93 -4.65 -19.31
CA ILE A 476 8.74 -4.83 -20.52
C ILE A 476 7.94 -5.63 -21.55
N SER A 477 7.86 -5.13 -22.78
CA SER A 477 7.19 -5.79 -23.90
C SER A 477 7.68 -7.23 -24.09
N ALA A 478 6.75 -8.16 -24.31
CA ALA A 478 7.06 -9.55 -24.62
C ALA A 478 7.86 -9.71 -25.92
N GLU A 479 7.76 -8.74 -26.84
CA GLU A 479 8.52 -8.72 -28.09
C GLU A 479 9.97 -8.24 -27.90
N ALA A 480 10.30 -7.67 -26.74
CA ALA A 480 11.63 -7.16 -26.47
C ALA A 480 12.64 -8.31 -26.36
N SER A 481 13.61 -8.31 -27.27
CA SER A 481 14.75 -9.23 -27.26
C SER A 481 16.01 -8.57 -26.73
N SER A 482 16.13 -7.26 -26.91
CA SER A 482 17.27 -6.45 -26.48
C SER A 482 16.82 -5.08 -25.98
N PHE A 483 17.71 -4.37 -25.31
CA PHE A 483 17.48 -3.02 -24.84
C PHE A 483 18.75 -2.18 -24.95
N ASN A 484 18.62 -0.87 -24.96
CA ASN A 484 19.72 0.03 -24.64
C ASN A 484 19.28 1.16 -23.72
N TRP A 485 20.25 1.75 -23.02
CA TRP A 485 20.03 2.91 -22.18
C TRP A 485 20.11 4.18 -23.03
N ILE A 486 19.15 5.08 -22.81
CA ILE A 486 19.10 6.43 -23.34
C ILE A 486 19.48 7.38 -22.21
N TYR A 487 20.53 8.17 -22.41
CA TYR A 487 20.97 9.12 -21.40
C TYR A 487 20.10 10.39 -21.36
N PRO A 488 20.06 11.10 -20.23
CA PRO A 488 19.49 12.43 -20.17
C PRO A 488 20.11 13.35 -21.22
N ARG A 489 19.29 14.23 -21.81
CA ARG A 489 19.79 15.25 -22.74
C ARG A 489 20.65 16.25 -21.98
N CYS A 490 21.90 16.41 -22.43
CA CYS A 490 22.80 17.41 -21.87
C CYS A 490 22.19 18.82 -22.01
N GLY A 491 22.32 19.64 -20.95
CA GLY A 491 21.81 21.02 -20.92
C GLY A 491 20.34 21.16 -20.49
N MET A 492 19.59 20.08 -20.25
CA MET A 492 18.30 20.16 -19.56
C MET A 492 18.50 19.88 -18.07
N THR A 493 18.38 20.90 -17.21
CA THR A 493 18.89 20.77 -15.84
C THR A 493 17.83 20.49 -14.78
N SER A 494 16.56 20.85 -15.00
CA SER A 494 15.50 20.51 -14.02
C SER A 494 14.07 20.74 -14.51
N GLN A 495 13.12 20.12 -13.80
CA GLN A 495 11.69 20.41 -13.89
C GLN A 495 11.37 21.90 -13.64
N ARG A 496 12.08 22.54 -12.69
CA ARG A 496 11.94 23.99 -12.43
C ARG A 496 12.34 24.85 -13.63
N GLU A 497 13.33 24.42 -14.39
CA GLU A 497 13.76 25.13 -15.60
C GLU A 497 12.68 25.03 -16.69
N LEU A 498 12.01 23.88 -16.81
CA LEU A 498 10.86 23.74 -17.71
C LEU A 498 9.68 24.60 -17.27
N GLU A 499 9.38 24.62 -15.98
CA GLU A 499 8.34 25.50 -15.40
C GLU A 499 8.64 26.97 -15.67
N ALA A 500 9.90 27.40 -15.52
CA ALA A 500 10.34 28.76 -15.87
C ALA A 500 10.20 29.07 -17.37
N ARG A 501 10.22 28.06 -18.24
CA ARG A 501 9.93 28.16 -19.68
C ARG A 501 8.45 27.98 -20.02
N GLY A 502 7.57 28.06 -19.02
CA GLY A 502 6.12 28.03 -19.20
C GLY A 502 5.51 26.63 -19.33
N TRP A 503 6.25 25.57 -18.98
CA TRP A 503 5.68 24.22 -18.88
C TRP A 503 4.86 24.09 -17.60
N SER A 504 3.67 23.49 -17.68
CA SER A 504 2.89 23.16 -16.49
C SER A 504 3.52 21.97 -15.76
N ARG A 505 3.15 21.79 -14.49
CA ARG A 505 3.61 20.64 -13.71
C ARG A 505 3.18 19.30 -14.32
N GLU A 506 1.98 19.24 -14.90
CA GLU A 506 1.47 18.05 -15.60
C GLU A 506 2.27 17.75 -16.86
N GLU A 507 2.57 18.77 -17.67
CA GLU A 507 3.41 18.63 -18.85
C GLU A 507 4.83 18.19 -18.50
N ALA A 508 5.39 18.74 -17.41
CA ALA A 508 6.72 18.36 -16.93
C ALA A 508 6.79 16.93 -16.38
N ASN A 509 5.64 16.33 -16.04
CA ASN A 509 5.52 14.93 -15.65
C ASN A 509 5.23 13.98 -16.82
N HIS A 510 5.23 14.48 -18.06
CA HIS A 510 5.03 13.64 -19.24
C HIS A 510 6.22 12.66 -19.43
N PRO A 511 5.99 11.38 -19.81
CA PRO A 511 7.06 10.38 -19.98
C PRO A 511 8.23 10.82 -20.86
N ILE A 512 7.96 11.54 -21.96
CA ILE A 512 9.03 12.06 -22.84
C ILE A 512 9.89 13.11 -22.12
N VAL A 513 9.29 13.96 -21.29
CA VAL A 513 10.04 14.93 -20.50
C VAL A 513 10.92 14.20 -19.48
N HIS A 514 10.39 13.15 -18.86
CA HIS A 514 11.18 12.28 -17.99
C HIS A 514 12.34 11.61 -18.74
N LEU A 515 12.11 11.12 -19.97
CA LEU A 515 13.16 10.53 -20.80
C LEU A 515 14.31 11.52 -21.04
N LEU A 516 14.00 12.78 -21.32
CA LEU A 516 15.02 13.82 -21.56
C LEU A 516 15.73 14.24 -20.28
N LEU A 517 15.01 14.34 -19.17
CA LEU A 517 15.57 14.82 -17.89
C LEU A 517 16.36 13.73 -17.15
N ARG A 518 15.99 12.46 -17.31
CA ARG A 518 16.47 11.36 -16.46
C ARG A 518 16.95 10.14 -17.24
N GLY A 519 16.73 10.09 -18.55
CA GLY A 519 17.02 8.92 -19.36
C GLY A 519 15.94 7.85 -19.26
N GLY A 520 16.24 6.71 -19.85
CA GLY A 520 15.31 5.59 -19.93
C GLY A 520 15.84 4.43 -20.74
N PHE A 521 15.00 3.41 -20.91
CA PHE A 521 15.30 2.20 -21.66
C PHE A 521 14.54 2.21 -22.99
N ARG A 522 15.24 1.94 -24.08
CA ARG A 522 14.63 1.59 -25.36
C ARG A 522 14.73 0.07 -25.52
N TYR A 523 13.58 -0.56 -25.66
CA TYR A 523 13.46 -2.00 -25.90
C TYR A 523 13.25 -2.26 -27.38
N MET A 524 13.91 -3.29 -27.89
CA MET A 524 13.94 -3.64 -29.31
C MET A 524 13.60 -5.11 -29.54
N ASP A 525 12.91 -5.37 -30.64
CA ASP A 525 12.66 -6.73 -31.10
C ASP A 525 13.92 -7.39 -31.69
N ALA A 526 13.80 -8.65 -32.11
CA ALA A 526 14.91 -9.40 -32.70
C ALA A 526 15.45 -8.80 -34.01
N LYS A 527 14.72 -7.85 -34.62
CA LYS A 527 15.12 -7.13 -35.83
C LYS A 527 15.73 -5.74 -35.51
N GLY A 528 15.89 -5.40 -34.23
CA GLY A 528 16.41 -4.11 -33.79
C GLY A 528 15.39 -2.96 -33.87
N ARG A 529 14.10 -3.25 -34.13
CA ARG A 529 13.04 -2.24 -34.18
C ARG A 529 12.61 -1.89 -32.77
N THR A 530 12.41 -0.61 -32.49
CA THR A 530 11.89 -0.15 -31.19
C THR A 530 10.49 -0.69 -30.97
N VAL A 531 10.28 -1.47 -29.91
CA VAL A 531 8.94 -1.95 -29.50
C VAL A 531 8.38 -1.18 -28.32
N GLN A 532 9.25 -0.60 -27.49
CA GLN A 532 8.86 0.16 -26.32
C GLN A 532 9.96 1.11 -25.88
N ILE A 533 9.58 2.24 -25.28
CA ILE A 533 10.49 3.12 -24.56
C ILE A 533 9.91 3.36 -23.17
N SER A 534 10.75 3.22 -22.15
CA SER A 534 10.37 3.44 -20.75
C SER A 534 11.26 4.50 -20.14
N ALA A 535 10.68 5.60 -19.69
CA ALA A 535 11.41 6.69 -19.04
C ALA A 535 11.49 6.50 -17.53
N VAL A 536 12.57 6.97 -16.91
CA VAL A 536 12.71 6.98 -15.45
C VAL A 536 11.89 8.14 -14.85
N ALA A 537 10.99 7.85 -13.92
CA ALA A 537 10.09 8.82 -13.29
C ALA A 537 10.25 8.87 -11.75
N ASN A 538 10.00 10.05 -11.17
CA ASN A 538 9.94 10.30 -9.72
C ASN A 538 8.53 9.99 -9.15
N ALA A 539 7.86 8.96 -9.66
CA ALA A 539 6.63 8.47 -9.04
C ALA A 539 6.98 7.51 -7.91
N ASP A 540 6.03 7.21 -7.00
CA ASP A 540 6.19 6.17 -5.98
C ASP A 540 6.55 4.84 -6.69
N GLY A 541 7.84 4.54 -6.67
CA GLY A 541 8.46 3.59 -7.58
C GLY A 541 8.19 2.14 -7.17
N GLN A 542 7.88 1.30 -8.16
CA GLN A 542 7.82 -0.15 -7.99
C GLN A 542 9.21 -0.81 -8.13
N GLY A 543 10.20 -0.09 -8.68
CA GLY A 543 11.55 -0.57 -8.91
C GLY A 543 12.57 0.02 -7.94
N PHE A 544 13.56 -0.77 -7.56
CA PHE A 544 14.79 -0.33 -6.92
C PHE A 544 15.96 -0.94 -7.68
N LEU A 545 17.09 -0.23 -7.74
CA LEU A 545 18.34 -0.77 -8.27
C LEU A 545 19.28 -0.97 -7.10
N GLN A 546 19.74 -2.21 -6.93
CA GLN A 546 20.76 -2.55 -5.94
C GLN A 546 22.12 -2.70 -6.60
N PHE A 547 23.14 -2.16 -5.96
CA PHE A 547 24.52 -2.20 -6.43
C PHE A 547 25.35 -3.18 -5.64
N GLY A 548 26.27 -3.84 -6.33
CA GLY A 548 27.38 -4.60 -5.76
C GLY A 548 28.45 -3.69 -5.17
N PRO A 549 29.54 -4.28 -4.63
CA PRO A 549 30.64 -3.51 -4.05
C PRO A 549 31.31 -2.60 -5.08
N ARG A 550 31.86 -1.48 -4.59
CA ARG A 550 32.74 -0.58 -5.36
C ARG A 550 33.88 -1.38 -5.98
N ARG A 551 34.08 -1.25 -7.28
CA ARG A 551 35.20 -1.84 -8.01
C ARG A 551 36.01 -0.74 -8.69
N GLU A 552 37.29 -0.64 -8.39
CA GLU A 552 38.20 0.22 -9.15
C GLU A 552 38.32 -0.31 -10.59
N LEU A 553 38.18 0.56 -11.57
CA LEU A 553 38.43 0.24 -12.97
C LEU A 553 39.89 0.60 -13.31
N PRO A 554 40.60 -0.22 -14.12
CA PRO A 554 41.97 0.08 -14.53
C PRO A 554 42.11 1.45 -15.20
N ASP A 555 43.22 2.16 -14.98
CA ASP A 555 43.44 3.55 -15.44
C ASP A 555 43.23 3.75 -16.95
N GLY A 556 43.52 2.73 -17.77
CA GLY A 556 43.33 2.74 -19.22
C GLY A 556 41.87 2.65 -19.70
N VAL A 557 40.95 2.21 -18.84
CA VAL A 557 39.52 2.09 -19.19
C VAL A 557 38.91 3.46 -19.46
N SER A 558 39.34 4.49 -18.72
CA SER A 558 38.84 5.86 -18.88
C SER A 558 39.09 6.42 -20.29
N ALA A 559 40.25 6.12 -20.88
CA ALA A 559 40.62 6.54 -22.23
C ALA A 559 39.85 5.77 -23.33
N GLY A 560 39.35 4.57 -23.00
CA GLY A 560 38.50 3.79 -23.90
C GLY A 560 37.05 4.29 -23.94
N PHE A 561 36.65 5.16 -23.02
CA PHE A 561 35.34 5.81 -23.06
C PHE A 561 35.39 7.08 -23.90
N CYS A 562 34.46 7.20 -24.83
CA CYS A 562 34.15 8.46 -25.51
C CYS A 562 33.81 9.54 -24.47
N SER A 563 34.38 10.74 -24.61
CA SER A 563 34.27 11.82 -23.60
C SER A 563 32.82 12.21 -23.32
N GLU A 564 32.00 12.03 -24.34
CA GLU A 564 30.59 12.23 -24.49
C GLU A 564 29.70 11.27 -23.70
N ARG A 565 30.24 10.11 -23.30
CA ARG A 565 29.53 9.11 -22.50
C ARG A 565 29.37 9.54 -21.04
N TRP A 566 30.15 10.52 -20.61
CA TRP A 566 30.19 11.02 -19.24
C TRP A 566 29.10 12.07 -19.02
N HIS A 567 28.18 11.78 -18.10
CA HIS A 567 27.09 12.69 -17.73
C HIS A 567 27.29 13.26 -16.33
N PRO A 568 26.85 14.49 -16.04
CA PRO A 568 26.89 15.04 -14.68
C PRO A 568 26.11 14.16 -13.70
N PRO A 569 26.67 13.80 -12.52
CA PRO A 569 26.00 12.91 -11.62
C PRO A 569 24.86 13.62 -10.87
N PRO A 570 23.87 12.86 -10.35
CA PRO A 570 22.88 13.38 -9.44
C PRO A 570 23.51 14.19 -8.29
N ARG A 571 22.89 15.31 -7.88
CA ARG A 571 23.41 16.24 -6.85
C ARG A 571 23.83 15.61 -5.52
N ARG A 572 23.32 14.41 -5.22
CA ARG A 572 23.69 13.65 -4.01
C ARG A 572 25.08 13.01 -4.09
N TYR A 573 25.66 12.89 -5.27
CA TYR A 573 26.98 12.31 -5.53
C TYR A 573 27.99 13.42 -5.80
N LYS A 574 28.32 14.20 -4.77
CA LYS A 574 29.16 15.39 -4.92
C LYS A 574 30.62 15.09 -5.28
N GLU A 575 31.04 13.84 -5.12
CA GLU A 575 32.43 13.40 -5.32
C GLU A 575 32.71 12.91 -6.71
N ALA A 576 31.67 12.58 -7.46
CA ALA A 576 31.80 12.24 -8.86
C ALA A 576 31.64 13.51 -9.67
N ASP A 577 32.51 13.69 -10.66
CA ASP A 577 32.36 14.74 -11.66
C ASP A 577 31.48 14.28 -12.83
N ALA A 578 31.44 12.96 -13.05
CA ALA A 578 30.62 12.35 -14.07
C ALA A 578 30.25 10.90 -13.74
N TYR A 579 29.22 10.39 -14.41
CA TYR A 579 28.84 8.99 -14.42
C TYR A 579 28.51 8.49 -15.82
N ALA A 580 28.58 7.17 -16.01
CA ALA A 580 28.21 6.48 -17.24
C ALA A 580 27.55 5.13 -16.91
N TRP A 581 26.57 4.71 -17.71
CA TRP A 581 26.05 3.34 -17.70
C TRP A 581 26.95 2.44 -18.55
N LEU A 582 27.27 1.26 -18.02
CA LEU A 582 28.03 0.19 -18.64
C LEU A 582 27.06 -0.96 -18.90
N ALA A 583 26.92 -1.37 -20.15
CA ALA A 583 25.97 -2.39 -20.54
C ALA A 583 26.38 -3.77 -19.99
N PRO A 584 25.43 -4.69 -19.78
CA PRO A 584 25.73 -6.09 -19.48
C PRO A 584 26.80 -6.67 -20.41
N GLY A 585 27.82 -7.29 -19.82
CA GLY A 585 28.92 -7.94 -20.56
C GLY A 585 29.89 -6.98 -21.27
N GLU A 586 29.77 -5.67 -21.07
CA GLU A 586 30.61 -4.70 -21.77
C GLU A 586 32.09 -4.83 -21.42
N VAL A 587 32.94 -4.75 -22.45
CA VAL A 587 34.40 -4.82 -22.38
C VAL A 587 35.00 -3.54 -22.98
N VAL A 588 35.95 -2.94 -22.27
CA VAL A 588 36.71 -1.76 -22.72
C VAL A 588 38.20 -2.06 -22.62
N GLY A 589 38.90 -2.08 -23.75
CA GLY A 589 40.24 -2.68 -23.82
C GLY A 589 40.15 -4.17 -23.49
N ASP A 590 40.97 -4.61 -22.52
CA ASP A 590 40.94 -6.00 -22.01
C ASP A 590 40.10 -6.16 -20.72
N ALA A 591 39.46 -5.09 -20.25
CA ALA A 591 38.73 -5.10 -18.99
C ALA A 591 37.22 -5.31 -19.19
N SER A 592 36.64 -6.30 -18.51
CA SER A 592 35.19 -6.42 -18.38
C SER A 592 34.67 -5.38 -17.39
N VAL A 593 33.92 -4.40 -17.88
CA VAL A 593 33.47 -3.25 -17.10
C VAL A 593 31.99 -3.37 -16.71
N GLY A 594 31.19 -4.03 -17.54
CA GLY A 594 29.74 -4.11 -17.40
C GLY A 594 29.19 -5.14 -16.41
N GLY A 595 29.93 -6.20 -16.09
CA GLY A 595 29.40 -7.29 -15.26
C GLY A 595 28.20 -8.02 -15.90
N GLU A 596 27.47 -8.82 -15.14
CA GLU A 596 26.36 -9.64 -15.64
C GLU A 596 25.10 -8.83 -15.99
N PHE A 597 24.76 -7.84 -15.16
CA PHE A 597 23.52 -7.06 -15.27
C PHE A 597 23.76 -5.60 -15.67
N GLY A 598 24.99 -5.24 -16.04
CA GLY A 598 25.41 -3.86 -16.26
C GLY A 598 25.98 -3.22 -15.00
N ALA A 599 26.57 -2.03 -15.15
CA ALA A 599 27.18 -1.30 -14.05
C ALA A 599 27.09 0.20 -14.26
N PHE A 600 27.15 0.99 -13.18
CA PHE A 600 27.40 2.43 -13.29
C PHE A 600 28.85 2.74 -12.98
N ALA A 601 29.54 3.37 -13.92
CA ALA A 601 30.86 3.94 -13.70
C ALA A 601 30.74 5.38 -13.20
N PHE A 602 31.59 5.77 -12.26
CA PHE A 602 31.72 7.14 -11.77
C PHE A 602 33.17 7.58 -11.90
N ARG A 603 33.34 8.80 -12.41
CA ARG A 603 34.64 9.47 -12.48
C ARG A 603 34.83 10.29 -11.21
N LEU A 604 35.72 9.84 -10.35
CA LEU A 604 36.12 10.50 -9.11
C LEU A 604 37.48 11.20 -9.32
N PRO A 605 37.84 12.19 -8.49
CA PRO A 605 39.19 12.76 -8.47
C PRO A 605 40.29 11.71 -8.22
N SER A 606 39.96 10.63 -7.52
CA SER A 606 40.89 9.55 -7.17
C SER A 606 41.00 8.44 -8.22
N GLY A 607 40.17 8.45 -9.27
CA GLY A 607 40.16 7.40 -10.28
C GLY A 607 38.75 7.05 -10.76
N LEU A 608 38.66 5.96 -11.51
CA LEU A 608 37.41 5.47 -12.08
C LEU A 608 36.90 4.28 -11.29
N VAL A 609 35.64 4.36 -10.83
CA VAL A 609 35.00 3.28 -10.09
C VAL A 609 33.77 2.79 -10.82
N ALA A 610 33.42 1.51 -10.64
CA ALA A 610 32.18 0.93 -11.13
C ALA A 610 31.42 0.21 -10.02
N PHE A 611 30.10 0.27 -10.12
CA PHE A 611 29.14 -0.42 -9.25
C PHE A 611 28.27 -1.32 -10.12
N SER A 612 28.46 -2.63 -10.01
CA SER A 612 27.67 -3.61 -10.78
C SER A 612 26.24 -3.63 -10.27
N VAL A 613 25.26 -3.69 -11.17
CA VAL A 613 23.86 -3.93 -10.77
C VAL A 613 23.73 -5.38 -10.33
N MET A 614 23.01 -5.61 -9.23
CA MET A 614 22.81 -6.95 -8.67
C MET A 614 21.39 -7.46 -8.92
N VAL A 615 20.38 -6.58 -8.76
CA VAL A 615 18.94 -6.86 -8.94
C VAL A 615 18.22 -5.57 -9.31
#